data_AF-A0A2E8JWV0-F1
#
_entry.id   AF-A0A2E8JWV0-F1
#
_cell.length_a   1.000
_cell.length_b   1.000
_cell.length_c   1.000
_cell.angle_alpha   90.00
_cell.angle_beta   90.00
_cell.angle_gamma   90.00
#
_symmetry.space_group_name_H-M   'P 1'
#
loop_
_entity.id
_entity.type
_entity.pdbx_description
1 polymer ?
#
loop_
_entity_poly.entity_id
_entity_poly.type
_entity_poly.pdbx_seq_one_letter_code
_entity_poly.pdbx_strand_id
1 'polypeptide(L)' 'MAGRQTIKKTRMPDPTSIPEIKVGVVESSQDPEPQMETLRAARSLLLSEYGPCAANHPELLIATARRLQSDANQAS' A
#
# COMPACT_ATOMS: atom_id res chain seq x y z
N MET A 1 -9.36 58.68 -9.04
CA MET A 1 -8.80 57.32 -9.14
C MET A 1 -7.87 57.11 -7.95
N ALA A 2 -8.27 56.32 -6.95
CA ALA A 2 -7.43 56.01 -5.79
C ALA A 2 -7.48 54.50 -5.54
N GLY A 3 -6.45 53.81 -6.01
CA GLY A 3 -6.19 52.41 -5.68
C GLY A 3 -5.44 52.31 -4.36
N ARG A 4 -5.81 51.32 -3.55
CA ARG A 4 -4.98 50.65 -2.53
C ARG A 4 -5.80 49.48 -1.98
N GLN A 5 -5.69 48.33 -2.64
CA GLN A 5 -6.19 47.08 -2.09
C GLN A 5 -5.18 46.61 -1.03
N THR A 6 -5.63 46.54 0.22
CA THR A 6 -4.85 45.97 1.32
C THR A 6 -4.74 44.47 1.11
N ILE A 7 -3.51 43.99 0.97
CA ILE A 7 -3.18 42.59 0.79
C ILE A 7 -3.58 41.88 2.09
N LYS A 8 -4.70 41.16 2.07
CA LYS A 8 -5.11 40.31 3.18
C LYS A 8 -4.06 39.22 3.28
N LYS A 9 -3.25 39.26 4.34
CA LYS A 9 -2.23 38.27 4.67
C LYS A 9 -2.96 36.92 4.80
N THR A 10 -2.94 36.12 3.73
CA THR A 10 -3.53 34.78 3.71
C THR A 10 -2.77 33.97 4.74
N ARG A 11 -3.38 33.81 5.91
CA ARG A 11 -2.87 32.93 6.97
C ARG A 11 -2.75 31.55 6.34
N MET A 12 -1.52 31.06 6.17
CA MET A 12 -1.30 29.69 5.74
C MET A 12 -2.04 28.78 6.73
N PRO A 13 -2.86 27.82 6.25
CA PRO A 13 -3.47 26.86 7.15
C PRO A 13 -2.35 26.10 7.84
N ASP A 14 -2.48 25.98 9.15
CA ASP A 14 -1.58 25.24 10.02
C ASP A 14 -1.44 23.80 9.48
N PRO A 15 -0.22 23.26 9.30
CA PRO A 15 -0.02 21.92 8.72
C PRO A 15 -0.52 20.79 9.64
N THR A 16 -1.05 21.13 10.82
CA THR A 16 -1.42 20.21 11.89
C THR A 16 -2.87 19.71 11.81
N SER A 17 -3.61 20.05 10.76
CA SER A 17 -4.98 19.56 10.52
C SER A 17 -5.01 18.30 9.65
N ILE A 18 -4.02 17.40 9.78
CA ILE A 18 -4.19 16.03 9.30
C ILE A 18 -5.17 15.40 10.31
N PRO A 19 -6.43 15.08 9.94
CA PRO A 19 -7.25 14.28 10.82
C PRO A 19 -6.46 13.01 11.09
N GLU A 20 -6.22 12.69 12.36
CA GLU A 20 -5.75 11.38 12.77
C GLU A 20 -6.80 10.39 12.27
N ILE A 21 -6.66 9.96 11.02
CA ILE A 21 -7.36 8.82 10.47
C ILE A 21 -6.81 7.71 11.35
N LYS A 22 -7.60 7.34 12.35
CA LYS A 22 -7.43 6.12 13.11
C LYS A 22 -7.69 5.02 12.10
N VAL A 23 -6.69 4.77 11.25
CA VAL A 23 -6.53 3.53 10.50
C VAL A 23 -6.45 2.52 11.61
N GLY A 24 -7.61 1.97 11.97
CA GLY A 24 -7.66 0.69 12.65
C GLY A 24 -6.83 -0.20 11.75
N VAL A 25 -5.60 -0.45 12.15
CA VAL A 25 -4.84 -1.56 11.61
C VAL A 25 -5.74 -2.73 11.97
N VAL A 26 -6.55 -3.15 11.01
CA VAL A 26 -7.05 -4.51 11.01
C VAL A 26 -5.77 -5.29 10.90
N GLU A 27 -5.22 -5.65 12.05
CA GLU A 27 -4.21 -6.67 12.20
C GLU A 27 -4.88 -7.87 11.54
N SER A 28 -4.63 -7.98 10.24
CA SER A 28 -5.18 -9.03 9.42
C SER A 28 -4.61 -10.27 10.06
N SER A 29 -5.52 -10.99 10.68
CA SER A 29 -5.37 -12.25 11.37
C SER A 29 -4.16 -12.99 10.83
N GLN A 30 -3.39 -13.55 11.74
CA GLN A 30 -2.20 -14.39 11.59
C GLN A 30 -2.34 -15.46 10.49
N ASP A 31 -2.49 -15.06 9.23
CA ASP A 31 -2.48 -15.97 8.11
C ASP A 31 -1.05 -16.48 8.05
N PRO A 32 -0.86 -17.80 8.01
CA PRO A 32 0.45 -18.42 8.05
C PRO A 32 1.35 -17.72 7.03
N GLU A 33 2.59 -17.43 7.42
CA GLU A 33 3.53 -16.81 6.49
C GLU A 33 3.61 -17.66 5.23
N PRO A 34 3.52 -17.03 4.04
CA PRO A 34 3.57 -17.78 2.81
C PRO A 34 4.89 -18.51 2.70
N GLN A 35 4.87 -19.75 2.20
CA GLN A 35 6.09 -20.53 2.03
C GLN A 35 7.07 -19.81 1.10
N MET A 36 8.37 -20.02 1.33
CA MET A 36 9.44 -19.39 0.55
C MET A 36 9.31 -19.68 -0.96
N GLU A 37 8.85 -20.87 -1.32
CA GLU A 37 8.55 -21.25 -2.71
C GLU A 37 7.43 -20.39 -3.31
N THR A 38 6.35 -20.17 -2.56
CA THR A 38 5.22 -19.33 -2.96
C THR A 38 5.62 -17.88 -3.10
N LEU A 39 6.49 -17.37 -2.22
CA LEU A 39 7.06 -16.03 -2.33
C LEU A 39 7.91 -15.87 -3.61
N ARG A 40 8.71 -16.88 -3.97
CA ARG A 40 9.46 -16.86 -5.24
C ARG A 40 8.52 -16.87 -6.45
N ALA A 41 7.48 -17.71 -6.43
CA ALA A 41 6.48 -17.76 -7.49
C ALA A 41 5.74 -16.42 -7.64
N ALA A 42 5.31 -15.83 -6.52
CA ALA A 42 4.67 -14.52 -6.48
C ALA A 42 5.58 -13.43 -7.06
N ARG A 43 6.87 -13.44 -6.71
CA ARG A 43 7.84 -12.49 -7.25
C ARG A 43 7.99 -12.63 -8.76
N SER A 44 8.12 -13.86 -9.26
CA SER A 44 8.22 -14.13 -10.71
C SER A 44 6.97 -13.67 -11.46
N LEU A 45 5.78 -13.89 -10.89
CA LEU A 45 4.51 -13.40 -11.43
C LEU A 45 4.48 -11.87 -11.49
N LEU A 46 4.80 -11.20 -10.38
CA LEU A 46 4.84 -9.74 -10.33
C LEU A 46 5.85 -9.14 -11.30
N LEU A 47 7.02 -9.78 -11.45
CA LEU A 47 8.03 -9.38 -12.44
C LEU A 47 7.51 -9.51 -13.88
N SER A 48 6.76 -10.57 -14.18
CA SER A 48 6.25 -10.82 -15.53
C SER A 48 5.06 -9.92 -15.90
N GLU A 49 4.17 -9.62 -14.96
CA GLU A 49 2.93 -8.88 -15.24
C GLU A 49 3.06 -7.37 -15.04
N TYR A 50 3.77 -6.94 -13.98
CA TYR A 50 3.82 -5.54 -13.54
C TYR A 50 5.24 -4.96 -13.53
N GLY A 51 6.26 -5.80 -13.56
CA GLY A 51 7.67 -5.40 -13.60
C GLY A 51 8.34 -5.27 -12.22
N PRO A 52 9.58 -4.75 -12.19
CA PRO A 52 10.46 -4.82 -11.01
C PRO A 52 9.99 -3.97 -9.83
N CYS A 53 9.28 -2.87 -10.06
CA CYS A 53 8.73 -2.06 -8.97
C CYS A 53 7.72 -2.87 -8.16
N ALA A 54 6.73 -3.46 -8.82
CA ALA A 54 5.70 -4.27 -8.16
C ALA A 54 6.30 -5.47 -7.42
N ALA A 55 7.31 -6.12 -7.99
CA ALA A 55 7.99 -7.27 -7.39
C ALA A 55 8.84 -6.94 -6.15
N ASN A 56 9.23 -5.68 -5.97
CA ASN A 56 9.98 -5.22 -4.80
C ASN A 56 9.08 -4.61 -3.72
N HIS A 57 7.78 -4.41 -3.97
CA HIS A 57 6.84 -3.98 -2.95
C HIS A 57 6.47 -5.18 -2.05
N PRO A 58 6.86 -5.19 -0.76
CA PRO A 58 6.62 -6.34 0.12
C PRO A 58 5.13 -6.59 0.33
N GLU A 59 4.30 -5.55 0.38
CA GLU A 59 2.85 -5.68 0.53
C GLU A 59 2.22 -6.41 -0.66
N LEU A 60 2.62 -6.05 -1.89
CA LEU A 60 2.15 -6.72 -3.10
C LEU A 60 2.68 -8.16 -3.18
N LEU A 61 3.95 -8.37 -2.83
CA LEU A 61 4.57 -9.68 -2.82
C LEU A 61 3.85 -10.65 -1.87
N ILE A 62 3.60 -10.21 -0.63
CA ILE A 62 2.90 -11.01 0.38
C ILE A 62 1.45 -11.24 -0.03
N ALA A 63 0.75 -10.22 -0.54
CA ALA A 63 -0.63 -10.36 -1.01
C ALA A 63 -0.75 -11.39 -2.14
N THR A 64 0.14 -11.32 -3.13
CA THR A 64 0.19 -12.28 -4.24
C THR A 64 0.57 -13.68 -3.76
N ALA A 65 1.56 -13.80 -2.87
CA ALA A 65 1.96 -15.09 -2.31
C ALA A 65 0.84 -15.74 -1.49
N ARG A 66 0.08 -14.95 -0.71
CA ARG A 66 -1.10 -15.44 0.02
C ARG A 66 -2.16 -15.98 -0.95
N ARG A 67 -2.46 -15.26 -2.03
CA ARG A 67 -3.39 -15.73 -3.07
C ARG A 67 -2.95 -17.06 -3.67
N LEU A 68 -1.67 -17.17 -4.05
CA LEU A 68 -1.11 -18.40 -4.62
C LEU A 68 -1.17 -19.58 -3.64
N GLN A 69 -0.89 -19.33 -2.36
CA GLN A 69 -0.94 -20.38 -1.33
C GLN A 69 -2.37 -20.87 -1.09
N SER A 70 -3.34 -19.95 -1.06
CA SER A 70 -4.75 -20.31 -0.94
C SER A 70 -5.24 -21.12 -2.15
N ASP A 71 -4.82 -20.75 -3.35
CA ASP A 71 -5.15 -21.47 -4.59
C ASP A 71 -4.56 -22.90 -4.59
N ALA A 72 -3.29 -23.04 -4.21
CA ALA A 72 -2.63 -24.33 -4.07
C ALA A 72 -3.32 -25.24 -3.03
N ASN A 73 -3.82 -24.67 -1.94
CA ASN A 73 -4.54 -25.41 -0.90
C ASN A 73 -5.96 -25.82 -1.32
N GLN A 74 -6.59 -25.10 -2.27
CA GLN A 74 -7.89 -25.50 -2.85
C GLN A 74 -7.76 -26.52 -3.98
N ALA A 75 -6.58 -26.62 -4.60
CA ALA A 75 -6.30 -27.57 -5.68
C ALA A 75 -5.90 -28.98 -5.20
N SER A 76 -5.83 -29.22 -3.88
CA SER A 76 -5.46 -30.52 -3.27
C SER A 76 -6.66 -31.33 -2.78
#